data_AF-A0A9P9LW12-F1
#
_entry.id   AF-A0A9P9LW12-F1
#
_cell.length_a   1.000
_cell.length_b   1.000
_cell.length_c   1.000
_cell.angle_alpha   90.00
_cell.angle_beta   90.00
_cell.angle_gamma   90.00
#
_symmetry.space_group_name_H-M   'P 1'
#
loop_
_entity.id
_entity.type
_entity.pdbx_description
1 polymer ?
#
loop_
_entity_poly.entity_id
_entity_poly.type
_entity_poly.pdbx_seq_one_letter_code
_entity_poly.pdbx_strand_id
1 'polypeptide(L)'
;MADQISNLLERASLEDEDPPKTILKKMLSGTCGFVFAQLGTAQVVKRAREDGPDSAALWNDFLMHKKVEQGFETGNSSGLPTVHVPRPILYVSRTDTFWWENNGHRFPNDFQTPSNLLMSERILPLPKFIREALIQLYCPENLRSSQFDEPKNKDCLRPQRFFSLRNFKLHLNQMVDLGLDVATFATTMANALAILHWEVKIDAADVELFWEVLPLKVMFELLHTPS
;
A
#
# COMPACT_ATOMS: atom_id res chain seq x y z
N MET A 1 0.70 21.37 19.81
CA MET A 1 0.05 20.36 18.95
C MET A 1 1.05 19.33 18.46
N ALA A 2 2.22 19.73 17.95
CA ALA A 2 3.35 18.83 17.60
C ALA A 2 3.80 17.93 18.79
N ASP A 3 3.89 18.47 20.01
CA ASP A 3 4.30 17.71 21.20
C ASP A 3 3.29 16.64 21.64
N GLN A 4 2.01 16.81 21.29
CA GLN A 4 0.99 15.79 21.57
C GLN A 4 1.09 14.62 20.59
N ILE A 5 1.47 14.87 19.35
CA ILE A 5 1.67 13.82 18.33
C ILE A 5 2.90 12.97 18.69
N SER A 6 3.99 13.60 19.15
CA SER A 6 5.21 12.89 19.56
C SER A 6 4.96 11.91 20.72
N ASN A 7 4.26 12.35 21.76
CA ASN A 7 3.89 11.50 22.91
C ASN A 7 2.88 10.39 22.57
N LEU A 8 2.12 10.52 21.48
CA LEU A 8 1.18 9.50 21.02
C LEU A 8 1.87 8.42 20.17
N LEU A 9 2.96 8.76 19.47
CA LEU A 9 3.77 7.81 18.71
C LEU A 9 4.51 6.82 19.62
N GLU A 10 4.98 7.30 20.78
CA GLU A 10 5.68 6.47 21.78
C GLU A 10 4.77 5.44 22.47
N ARG A 11 3.46 5.69 22.47
CA ARG A 11 2.43 4.80 23.07
C ARG A 11 1.88 3.77 22.08
N ALA A 12 1.96 4.04 20.78
CA ALA A 12 1.39 3.17 19.74
C ALA A 12 2.22 1.90 19.47
N SER A 13 3.42 1.79 20.01
CA SER A 13 4.34 0.65 19.83
C SER A 13 4.06 -0.54 20.76
N LEU A 14 3.06 -0.45 21.66
CA LEU A 14 2.87 -1.41 22.76
C LEU A 14 1.60 -2.29 22.68
N GLU A 15 0.71 -2.12 21.72
CA GLU A 15 -0.56 -2.86 21.69
C GLU A 15 -0.93 -3.35 20.28
N ASP A 16 -0.55 -4.60 19.94
CA ASP A 16 -1.33 -5.46 19.04
C ASP A 16 -0.90 -6.93 19.23
N GLU A 17 -1.81 -7.75 19.77
CA GLU A 17 -1.65 -9.20 19.87
C GLU A 17 -1.75 -9.84 18.47
N ASP A 18 -0.72 -10.60 18.10
CA ASP A 18 -0.42 -11.00 16.72
C ASP A 18 -1.27 -12.23 16.29
N PRO A 19 -2.14 -12.14 15.26
CA PRO A 19 -2.90 -13.27 14.77
C PRO A 19 -1.97 -14.37 14.20
N PRO A 20 -2.42 -15.65 14.15
CA PRO A 20 -1.59 -16.74 13.64
C PRO A 20 -1.07 -16.45 12.22
N LYS A 21 0.27 -16.47 12.09
CA LYS A 21 1.11 -15.89 11.03
C LYS A 21 0.96 -16.46 9.61
N THR A 22 -0.11 -17.21 9.32
CA THR A 22 -0.20 -18.05 8.11
C THR A 22 -1.44 -17.87 7.27
N ILE A 23 -2.52 -17.23 7.75
CA ILE A 23 -3.78 -17.09 6.99
C ILE A 23 -3.76 -15.83 6.12
N LEU A 24 -4.18 -15.97 4.85
CA LEU A 24 -4.38 -14.86 3.94
C LEU A 24 -5.82 -14.33 4.02
N LYS A 25 -5.96 -13.07 4.43
CA LYS A 25 -7.26 -12.38 4.48
C LYS A 25 -7.45 -11.56 3.20
N LYS A 26 -8.52 -11.82 2.46
CA LYS A 26 -8.91 -11.00 1.30
C LYS A 26 -9.15 -9.56 1.75
N MET A 27 -8.38 -8.63 1.21
CA MET A 27 -8.52 -7.21 1.46
C MET A 27 -9.33 -6.54 0.36
N LEU A 28 -8.93 -6.77 -0.90
CA LEU A 28 -9.43 -6.02 -2.06
C LEU A 28 -9.67 -6.92 -3.27
N SER A 29 -10.46 -6.40 -4.19
CA SER A 29 -10.68 -6.95 -5.52
C SER A 29 -10.66 -5.78 -6.49
N GLY A 30 -9.81 -5.89 -7.51
CA GLY A 30 -9.75 -4.97 -8.64
C GLY A 30 -10.11 -5.69 -9.94
N THR A 31 -9.89 -4.99 -11.05
CA THR A 31 -10.03 -5.53 -12.41
C THR A 31 -8.99 -6.62 -12.68
N CYS A 32 -7.74 -6.42 -12.28
CA CYS A 32 -6.63 -7.33 -12.56
C CYS A 32 -6.47 -8.49 -11.56
N GLY A 33 -7.22 -8.50 -10.45
CA GLY A 33 -7.06 -9.55 -9.45
C GLY A 33 -7.60 -9.25 -8.05
N PHE A 34 -7.18 -10.10 -7.12
CA PHE A 34 -7.54 -10.07 -5.71
C PHE A 34 -6.30 -9.81 -4.87
N VAL A 35 -6.45 -8.97 -3.85
CA VAL A 35 -5.35 -8.61 -2.93
C VAL A 35 -5.64 -9.22 -1.57
N PHE A 36 -4.67 -9.92 -1.00
CA PHE A 36 -4.74 -10.58 0.29
C PHE A 36 -3.63 -10.07 1.21
N ALA A 37 -3.95 -9.73 2.45
CA ALA A 37 -2.94 -9.53 3.49
C ALA A 37 -2.57 -10.87 4.12
N GLN A 38 -1.29 -11.07 4.35
CA GLN A 38 -0.83 -12.10 5.28
C GLN A 38 -0.93 -11.56 6.70
N LEU A 39 -1.80 -12.17 7.50
CA LEU A 39 -2.01 -11.74 8.87
C LEU A 39 -0.74 -11.99 9.71
N GLY A 40 -0.43 -11.03 10.57
CA GLY A 40 0.78 -11.03 11.40
C GLY A 40 2.08 -10.74 10.66
N THR A 41 2.01 -10.25 9.41
CA THR A 41 3.17 -9.77 8.67
C THR A 41 2.87 -8.47 7.92
N ALA A 42 3.92 -7.76 7.50
CA ALA A 42 3.82 -6.61 6.61
C ALA A 42 3.83 -7.03 5.13
N GLN A 43 3.16 -8.14 4.77
CA GLN A 43 3.16 -8.66 3.40
C GLN A 43 1.76 -8.70 2.79
N VAL A 44 1.72 -8.51 1.49
CA VAL A 44 0.50 -8.55 0.68
C VAL A 44 0.72 -9.42 -0.56
N VAL A 45 -0.32 -10.11 -0.98
CA VAL A 45 -0.35 -10.98 -2.15
C VAL A 45 -1.39 -10.48 -3.14
N LYS A 46 -0.99 -10.12 -4.36
CA LYS A 46 -1.87 -9.87 -5.50
C LYS A 46 -1.96 -11.15 -6.32
N ARG A 47 -3.13 -11.78 -6.32
CA ARG A 47 -3.45 -12.98 -7.12
C ARG A 47 -4.25 -12.55 -8.34
N ALA A 48 -3.91 -13.08 -9.51
CA ALA A 48 -4.66 -12.78 -10.74
C ALA A 48 -6.14 -13.20 -10.61
N ARG A 49 -7.01 -12.48 -11.30
CA ARG A 49 -8.33 -12.99 -11.66
C ARG A 49 -8.13 -14.08 -12.72
N GLU A 50 -9.10 -14.97 -12.93
CA GLU A 50 -9.02 -16.11 -13.85
C GLU A 50 -8.92 -15.72 -15.35
N ASP A 51 -8.34 -14.57 -15.66
CA ASP A 51 -8.24 -13.95 -16.99
C ASP A 51 -7.17 -14.67 -17.81
N GLY A 52 -7.45 -15.93 -18.12
CA GLY A 52 -6.65 -16.79 -18.98
C GLY A 52 -5.36 -17.32 -18.33
N PRO A 53 -4.97 -18.57 -18.63
CA PRO A 53 -3.72 -19.18 -18.14
C PRO A 53 -2.43 -18.45 -18.58
N ASP A 54 -2.49 -17.57 -19.59
CA ASP A 54 -1.32 -16.99 -20.26
C ASP A 54 -1.13 -15.48 -20.06
N SER A 55 -1.88 -14.84 -19.14
CA SER A 55 -1.72 -13.40 -18.89
C SER A 55 -0.37 -13.10 -18.22
N ALA A 56 0.53 -12.47 -18.99
CA ALA A 56 1.82 -11.97 -18.51
C ALA A 56 1.70 -10.72 -17.60
N ALA A 57 0.47 -10.24 -17.32
CA ALA A 57 0.24 -8.98 -16.63
C ALA A 57 0.90 -8.93 -15.24
N LEU A 58 0.68 -9.94 -14.39
CA LEU A 58 1.30 -9.95 -13.04
C LEU A 58 2.82 -10.14 -13.06
N TRP A 59 3.34 -10.81 -14.09
CA TRP A 59 4.80 -10.93 -14.26
C TRP A 59 5.40 -9.59 -14.67
N ASN A 60 4.75 -8.88 -15.61
CA ASN A 60 5.14 -7.53 -16.00
C ASN A 60 5.05 -6.56 -14.81
N ASP A 61 3.98 -6.65 -14.01
CA ASP A 61 3.83 -5.91 -12.75
C ASP A 61 5.04 -6.17 -11.83
N PHE A 62 5.42 -7.44 -11.61
CA PHE A 62 6.57 -7.78 -10.77
C PHE A 62 7.89 -7.21 -11.28
N LEU A 63 8.15 -7.36 -12.58
CA LEU A 63 9.37 -6.84 -13.21
C LEU A 63 9.44 -5.32 -13.13
N MET A 64 8.32 -4.65 -13.39
CA MET A 64 8.25 -3.20 -13.26
C MET A 64 8.44 -2.74 -11.82
N HIS A 65 7.86 -3.44 -10.86
CA HIS A 65 8.04 -3.15 -9.44
C HIS A 65 9.52 -3.25 -9.03
N LYS A 66 10.22 -4.31 -9.47
CA LYS A 66 11.66 -4.45 -9.22
C LYS A 66 12.48 -3.33 -9.84
N LYS A 67 12.15 -2.94 -11.08
CA LYS A 67 12.83 -1.83 -11.76
C LYS A 67 12.65 -0.51 -11.01
N VAL A 68 11.43 -0.26 -10.51
CA VAL A 68 11.11 0.90 -9.68
C VAL A 68 11.91 0.86 -8.38
N GLU A 69 11.88 -0.25 -7.63
CA GLU A 69 12.65 -0.42 -6.39
C GLU A 69 14.12 -0.07 -6.61
N GLN A 70 14.75 -0.66 -7.63
CA GLN A 70 16.15 -0.41 -7.96
C GLN A 70 16.42 1.06 -8.32
N GLY A 71 15.53 1.71 -9.08
CA GLY A 71 15.67 3.13 -9.40
C GLY A 71 15.64 4.02 -8.16
N PHE A 72 14.78 3.70 -7.19
CA PHE A 72 14.74 4.41 -5.91
C PHE A 72 15.96 4.10 -5.04
N GLU A 73 16.47 2.87 -5.02
CA GLU A 73 17.73 2.54 -4.32
C GLU A 73 18.91 3.36 -4.88
N THR A 74 19.02 3.48 -6.20
CA THR A 74 20.04 4.31 -6.88
C THR A 74 19.86 5.80 -6.55
N GLY A 75 18.63 6.31 -6.63
CA GLY A 75 18.32 7.70 -6.31
C GLY A 75 18.63 8.04 -4.85
N ASN A 76 18.25 7.17 -3.91
CA ASN A 76 18.53 7.31 -2.48
C ASN A 76 20.04 7.28 -2.21
N SER A 77 20.78 6.39 -2.88
CA SER A 77 22.25 6.32 -2.78
C SER A 77 22.95 7.57 -3.33
N SER A 78 22.28 8.32 -4.21
CA SER A 78 22.76 9.57 -4.80
C SER A 78 22.43 10.81 -3.95
N GLY A 79 21.88 10.63 -2.74
CA GLY A 79 21.59 11.71 -1.80
C GLY A 79 20.24 12.40 -2.00
N LEU A 80 19.34 11.83 -2.80
CA LEU A 80 17.95 12.31 -2.87
C LEU A 80 17.18 11.95 -1.57
N PRO A 81 16.21 12.77 -1.15
CA PRO A 81 15.33 12.48 -0.01
C PRO A 81 14.72 11.08 -0.12
N THR A 82 14.80 10.31 0.97
CA THR A 82 14.49 8.89 0.94
C THR A 82 13.00 8.64 0.77
N VAL A 83 12.67 8.06 -0.37
CA VAL A 83 11.35 7.50 -0.64
C VAL A 83 11.46 5.99 -0.61
N HIS A 84 10.56 5.35 0.13
CA HIS A 84 10.55 3.90 0.27
C HIS A 84 9.52 3.28 -0.68
N VAL A 85 9.98 2.34 -1.49
CA VAL A 85 9.11 1.50 -2.31
C VAL A 85 8.90 0.20 -1.54
N PRO A 86 7.66 -0.27 -1.33
CA PRO A 86 7.39 -1.57 -0.75
C PRO A 86 8.09 -2.65 -1.56
N ARG A 87 8.98 -3.41 -0.92
CA ARG A 87 9.82 -4.34 -1.66
C ARG A 87 9.00 -5.42 -2.39
N PRO A 88 9.21 -5.65 -3.69
CA PRO A 88 8.73 -6.86 -4.37
C PRO A 88 9.47 -8.08 -3.81
N ILE A 89 8.71 -9.04 -3.26
CA ILE A 89 9.29 -10.19 -2.56
C ILE A 89 9.46 -11.38 -3.50
N LEU A 90 8.38 -11.83 -4.13
CA LEU A 90 8.40 -13.01 -5.00
C LEU A 90 7.24 -12.98 -6.00
N TYR A 91 7.43 -13.68 -7.12
CA TYR A 91 6.39 -14.03 -8.07
C TYR A 91 6.25 -15.55 -8.10
N VAL A 92 5.02 -16.06 -8.11
CA VAL A 92 4.73 -17.49 -8.25
C VAL A 92 3.81 -17.68 -9.44
N SER A 93 4.22 -18.57 -10.33
CA SER A 93 3.44 -18.99 -11.49
C SER A 93 2.30 -19.91 -11.06
N ARG A 94 1.20 -19.91 -11.81
CA ARG A 94 0.15 -20.95 -11.73
C ARG A 94 0.74 -22.36 -11.86
N THR A 95 1.79 -22.52 -12.64
CA THR A 95 2.41 -23.82 -12.94
C THR A 95 3.35 -24.32 -11.84
N ASP A 96 3.60 -23.52 -10.81
CA ASP A 96 4.40 -23.93 -9.65
C ASP A 96 3.55 -24.77 -8.70
N THR A 97 3.31 -26.03 -9.07
CA THR A 97 2.46 -26.95 -8.33
C THR A 97 2.98 -27.19 -6.92
N PHE A 98 4.30 -27.27 -6.74
CA PHE A 98 4.92 -27.45 -5.44
C PHE A 98 4.57 -26.30 -4.48
N TRP A 99 4.68 -25.05 -4.94
CA TRP A 99 4.31 -23.92 -4.09
C TRP A 99 2.81 -23.96 -3.71
N TRP A 100 1.94 -24.24 -4.69
CA TRP A 100 0.48 -24.26 -4.48
C TRP A 100 0.01 -25.40 -3.59
N GLU A 101 0.60 -26.59 -3.66
CA GLU A 101 0.31 -27.71 -2.75
C GLU A 101 0.67 -27.35 -1.30
N ASN A 102 1.80 -26.65 -1.11
CA ASN A 102 2.27 -26.28 0.22
C ASN A 102 1.62 -25.02 0.80
N ASN A 103 1.08 -24.12 -0.04
CA ASN A 103 0.58 -22.80 0.42
C ASN A 103 -0.87 -22.51 0.06
N GLY A 104 -1.50 -23.28 -0.84
CA GLY A 104 -2.85 -23.03 -1.32
C GLY A 104 -3.89 -22.99 -0.20
N HIS A 105 -3.74 -23.86 0.80
CA HIS A 105 -4.61 -23.93 1.98
C HIS A 105 -4.64 -22.64 2.83
N ARG A 106 -3.67 -21.74 2.63
CA ARG A 106 -3.60 -20.43 3.32
C ARG A 106 -4.59 -19.42 2.76
N PHE A 107 -5.06 -19.61 1.53
CA PHE A 107 -6.09 -18.79 0.90
C PHE A 107 -7.49 -19.23 1.35
N PRO A 108 -8.48 -18.31 1.33
CA PRO A 108 -9.88 -18.69 1.49
C PRO A 108 -10.28 -19.74 0.44
N ASN A 109 -11.25 -20.61 0.78
CA ASN A 109 -11.61 -21.79 -0.02
C ASN A 109 -11.80 -21.50 -1.52
N ASP A 110 -12.43 -20.37 -1.86
CA ASP A 110 -12.69 -19.98 -3.25
C ASP A 110 -11.44 -19.56 -4.06
N PHE A 111 -10.26 -19.49 -3.42
CA PHE A 111 -9.02 -18.98 -4.00
C PHE A 111 -7.85 -19.96 -3.94
N GLN A 112 -8.09 -21.21 -3.54
CA GLN A 112 -7.04 -22.23 -3.40
C GLN A 112 -6.56 -22.79 -4.75
N THR A 113 -7.32 -22.59 -5.83
CA THR A 113 -6.93 -23.01 -7.18
C THR A 113 -5.67 -22.26 -7.64
N PRO A 114 -4.69 -22.96 -8.25
CA PRO A 114 -3.46 -22.34 -8.75
C PRO A 114 -3.67 -21.16 -9.69
N SER A 115 -2.86 -20.12 -9.51
CA SER A 115 -2.91 -18.87 -10.26
C SER A 115 -1.54 -18.20 -10.29
N ASN A 116 -1.36 -17.22 -11.17
CA ASN A 116 -0.23 -16.29 -11.04
C ASN A 116 -0.46 -15.40 -9.82
N LEU A 117 0.60 -15.18 -9.04
CA LEU A 117 0.60 -14.27 -7.91
C LEU A 117 1.90 -13.47 -7.81
N LEU A 118 1.77 -12.30 -7.22
CA LEU A 118 2.84 -11.38 -6.85
C LEU A 118 2.75 -11.16 -5.34
N MET A 119 3.86 -11.26 -4.62
CA MET A 119 3.97 -10.87 -3.22
C MET A 119 4.88 -9.66 -3.09
N SER A 120 4.48 -8.70 -2.25
CA SER A 120 5.29 -7.54 -1.90
C SER A 120 5.12 -7.20 -0.42
N GLU A 121 5.93 -6.27 0.06
CA GLU A 121 5.64 -5.58 1.30
C GLU A 121 4.31 -4.81 1.19
N ARG A 122 3.68 -4.64 2.34
CA ARG A 122 2.41 -3.93 2.52
C ARG A 122 2.70 -2.57 3.14
N ILE A 123 2.04 -1.54 2.64
CA ILE A 123 1.93 -0.26 3.36
C ILE A 123 0.94 -0.44 4.50
N LEU A 124 1.37 -0.15 5.72
CA LEU A 124 0.53 -0.33 6.90
C LEU A 124 -0.46 0.84 7.01
N PRO A 125 -1.63 0.61 7.64
CA PRO A 125 -2.55 1.72 7.88
C PRO A 125 -1.89 2.72 8.82
N LEU A 126 -2.31 3.99 8.72
CA LEU A 126 -1.90 4.99 9.70
C LEU A 126 -2.24 4.52 11.13
N PRO A 127 -1.43 4.89 12.13
CA PRO A 127 -1.72 4.59 13.53
C PRO A 127 -3.14 4.97 13.90
N LYS A 128 -3.78 4.16 14.76
CA LYS A 128 -5.19 4.33 15.14
C LYS A 128 -5.50 5.77 15.59
N PHE A 129 -4.66 6.35 16.45
CA PHE A 129 -4.89 7.71 16.94
C PHE A 129 -4.84 8.78 15.83
N ILE A 130 -3.97 8.62 14.81
CA ILE A 130 -3.93 9.52 13.65
C ILE A 130 -5.22 9.35 12.84
N ARG A 131 -5.66 8.11 12.61
CA ARG A 131 -6.92 7.81 11.93
C ARG A 131 -8.12 8.44 12.65
N GLU A 132 -8.17 8.32 13.97
CA GLU A 132 -9.20 8.91 14.80
C GLU A 132 -9.18 10.44 14.76
N ALA A 133 -8.00 11.06 14.81
CA ALA A 133 -7.84 12.50 14.68
C ALA A 133 -8.33 13.00 13.30
N LEU A 134 -7.98 12.30 12.22
CA LEU A 134 -8.46 12.63 10.88
C LEU A 134 -9.98 12.49 10.75
N ILE A 135 -10.58 11.47 11.38
CA ILE A 135 -12.05 11.34 11.46
C ILE A 135 -12.65 12.52 12.21
N GLN A 136 -12.11 12.90 13.36
CA GLN A 136 -12.64 14.02 14.14
C GLN A 136 -12.54 15.35 13.40
N LEU A 137 -11.45 15.61 12.69
CA LEU A 137 -11.23 16.88 12.00
C LEU A 137 -12.03 16.99 10.70
N TYR A 138 -12.08 15.91 9.90
CA TYR A 138 -12.54 16.00 8.51
C TYR A 138 -13.81 15.20 8.20
N CYS A 139 -14.24 14.29 9.08
CA CYS A 139 -15.50 13.57 8.89
C CYS A 139 -16.68 14.43 9.37
N PRO A 140 -17.76 14.57 8.57
CA PRO A 140 -19.00 15.19 9.01
C PRO A 140 -19.52 14.56 10.31
N GLU A 141 -20.02 15.40 11.23
CA GLU A 141 -20.41 14.96 12.58
C GLU A 141 -21.40 13.80 12.60
N ASN A 142 -22.36 13.82 11.68
CA ASN A 142 -23.39 12.79 11.54
C ASN A 142 -22.86 11.43 11.08
N LEU A 143 -21.61 11.35 10.63
CA LEU A 143 -20.97 10.12 10.14
C LEU A 143 -19.86 9.61 11.07
N ARG A 144 -19.30 10.44 11.96
CA ARG A 144 -18.12 10.12 12.79
C ARG A 144 -18.25 8.80 13.55
N SER A 145 -19.35 8.59 14.27
CA SER A 145 -19.61 7.38 15.06
C SER A 145 -19.54 6.10 14.21
N SER A 146 -20.11 6.12 13.00
CA SER A 146 -20.06 4.99 12.07
C SER A 146 -18.66 4.72 11.50
N GLN A 147 -17.76 5.71 11.49
CA GLN A 147 -16.43 5.59 10.89
C GLN A 147 -15.37 5.05 11.84
N PHE A 148 -15.54 5.22 13.16
CA PHE A 148 -14.60 4.69 14.16
C PHE A 148 -14.56 3.16 14.18
N ASP A 149 -15.73 2.52 14.05
CA ASP A 149 -15.86 1.07 14.15
C ASP A 149 -15.88 0.35 12.80
N GLU A 150 -15.95 1.08 11.68
CA GLU A 150 -16.00 0.49 10.34
C GLU A 150 -14.74 -0.36 10.08
N PRO A 151 -14.88 -1.71 9.98
CA PRO A 151 -13.75 -2.60 9.76
C PRO A 151 -12.96 -2.23 8.52
N LYS A 152 -13.62 -1.61 7.53
CA LYS A 152 -12.91 -1.15 6.34
C LYS A 152 -11.85 -0.09 6.65
N ASN A 153 -12.08 0.82 7.59
CA ASN A 153 -11.10 1.86 7.93
C ASN A 153 -9.85 1.30 8.63
N LYS A 154 -9.81 0.00 8.97
CA LYS A 154 -8.63 -0.72 9.48
C LYS A 154 -7.68 -1.23 8.39
N ASP A 155 -8.12 -1.23 7.14
CA ASP A 155 -7.27 -1.54 6.00
C ASP A 155 -6.98 -0.27 5.20
N CYS A 156 -5.79 -0.16 4.65
CA CYS A 156 -5.40 0.87 3.68
C CYS A 156 -5.92 0.49 2.28
N LEU A 157 -6.43 1.50 1.54
CA LEU A 157 -6.72 1.56 0.09
C LEU A 157 -8.10 1.13 -0.44
N ARG A 158 -8.88 2.10 -0.91
CA ARG A 158 -9.94 2.07 -1.94
C ARG A 158 -10.29 3.52 -2.32
N PRO A 159 -10.48 3.86 -3.61
CA PRO A 159 -11.27 5.02 -3.97
C PRO A 159 -12.74 4.78 -3.57
N GLN A 160 -13.32 5.69 -2.79
CA GLN A 160 -14.72 5.63 -2.34
C GLN A 160 -15.40 6.98 -2.62
N ARG A 161 -16.70 6.93 -2.91
CA ARG A 161 -17.56 8.13 -3.08
C ARG A 161 -18.01 8.75 -1.73
N PHE A 162 -17.68 8.10 -0.62
CA PHE A 162 -18.02 8.49 0.75
C PHE A 162 -16.74 8.68 1.57
N PHE A 163 -16.82 9.47 2.66
CA PHE A 163 -15.69 9.65 3.57
C PHE A 163 -15.14 8.30 4.01
N SER A 164 -13.86 8.07 3.72
CA SER A 164 -13.15 6.83 3.97
C SER A 164 -11.71 7.22 4.25
N LEU A 165 -11.12 6.65 5.29
CA LEU A 165 -9.68 6.81 5.54
C LEU A 165 -8.83 6.04 4.53
N ARG A 166 -9.45 5.12 3.78
CA ARG A 166 -8.83 4.54 2.59
C ARG A 166 -8.78 5.60 1.50
N ASN A 167 -7.57 5.97 1.06
CA ASN A 167 -7.32 7.00 0.06
C ASN A 167 -7.98 8.36 0.41
N PHE A 168 -7.79 8.79 1.67
CA PHE A 168 -8.20 10.12 2.09
C PHE A 168 -7.36 11.16 1.34
N LYS A 169 -7.99 11.89 0.43
CA LYS A 169 -7.36 12.97 -0.33
C LYS A 169 -7.07 14.12 0.61
N LEU A 170 -5.81 14.21 1.06
CA LEU A 170 -5.35 15.30 1.89
C LEU A 170 -4.99 16.49 0.97
N HIS A 171 -5.84 17.50 0.96
CA HIS A 171 -5.64 18.69 0.15
C HIS A 171 -4.60 19.63 0.78
N LEU A 172 -3.97 20.48 -0.03
CA LEU A 172 -2.91 21.40 0.41
C LEU A 172 -3.32 22.24 1.63
N ASN A 173 -4.52 22.81 1.64
CA ASN A 173 -5.02 23.59 2.77
C ASN A 173 -5.09 22.73 4.05
N GLN A 174 -5.54 21.48 3.96
CA GLN A 174 -5.60 20.56 5.10
C GLN A 174 -4.19 20.18 5.58
N MET A 175 -3.21 20.05 4.68
CA MET A 175 -1.82 19.84 5.08
C MET A 175 -1.28 21.03 5.86
N VAL A 176 -1.57 22.25 5.41
CA VAL A 176 -1.19 23.49 6.11
C VAL A 176 -1.88 23.58 7.47
N ASP A 177 -3.18 23.27 7.54
CA ASP A 177 -3.97 23.29 8.78
C ASP A 177 -3.45 22.27 9.81
N LEU A 178 -2.95 21.11 9.35
CA LEU A 178 -2.31 20.10 10.18
C LEU A 178 -0.86 20.45 10.59
N GLY A 179 -0.31 21.56 10.08
CA GLY A 179 1.07 21.97 10.33
C GLY A 179 2.11 21.05 9.68
N LEU A 180 1.75 20.39 8.58
CA LEU A 180 2.66 19.53 7.83
C LEU A 180 3.69 20.35 7.05
N ASP A 181 4.90 19.82 6.89
CA ASP A 181 5.96 20.45 6.09
C ASP A 181 5.72 20.27 4.58
N VAL A 182 4.77 21.04 4.05
CA VAL A 182 4.36 21.02 2.64
C VAL A 182 5.55 21.16 1.69
N ALA A 183 6.57 21.93 2.04
CA ALA A 183 7.73 22.15 1.18
C ALA A 183 8.56 20.87 1.04
N THR A 184 8.83 20.18 2.15
CA THR A 184 9.49 18.87 2.11
C THR A 184 8.64 17.85 1.36
N PHE A 185 7.31 17.84 1.54
CA PHE A 185 6.43 16.96 0.75
C PHE A 185 6.54 17.22 -0.75
N ALA A 186 6.35 18.46 -1.18
CA ALA A 186 6.43 18.83 -2.59
C ALA A 186 7.78 18.45 -3.19
N THR A 187 8.87 18.70 -2.45
CA THR A 187 10.23 18.33 -2.85
C THR A 187 10.39 16.81 -2.99
N THR A 188 9.93 16.03 -2.01
CA THR A 188 10.02 14.57 -2.05
C THR A 188 9.16 13.97 -3.17
N MET A 189 7.96 14.50 -3.41
CA MET A 189 7.11 14.08 -4.54
C MET A 189 7.79 14.40 -5.88
N ALA A 190 8.37 15.59 -6.01
CA ALA A 190 9.10 15.99 -7.22
C ALA A 190 10.30 15.06 -7.47
N ASN A 191 11.07 14.72 -6.43
CA ASN A 191 12.19 13.80 -6.55
C ASN A 191 11.74 12.37 -6.89
N ALA A 192 10.63 11.90 -6.32
CA ALA A 192 10.07 10.60 -6.69
C ALA A 192 9.71 10.55 -8.18
N LEU A 193 8.98 11.55 -8.67
CA LEU A 193 8.63 11.65 -10.09
C LEU A 193 9.86 11.79 -11.00
N ALA A 194 10.87 12.51 -10.53
CA ALA A 194 12.15 12.63 -11.21
C ALA A 194 12.85 11.28 -11.39
N ILE A 195 12.94 10.47 -10.33
CA ILE A 195 13.51 9.12 -10.38
C ILE A 195 12.70 8.26 -11.36
N LEU A 196 11.37 8.28 -11.27
CA LEU A 196 10.52 7.48 -12.13
C LEU A 196 10.69 7.82 -13.62
N HIS A 197 10.78 9.11 -13.93
CA HIS A 197 10.93 9.56 -15.30
C HIS A 197 12.37 9.36 -15.82
N TRP A 198 13.38 9.83 -15.09
CA TRP A 198 14.76 9.86 -15.58
C TRP A 198 15.56 8.59 -15.30
N GLU A 199 15.32 7.89 -14.20
CA GLU A 199 16.05 6.65 -13.87
C GLU A 199 15.27 5.43 -14.37
N VAL A 200 14.00 5.31 -13.98
CA VAL A 200 13.18 4.12 -14.28
C VAL A 200 12.62 4.16 -15.70
N LYS A 201 12.53 5.33 -16.33
CA LYS A 201 11.99 5.55 -17.69
C LYS A 201 10.53 5.15 -17.82
N ILE A 202 9.69 5.57 -16.88
CA ILE A 202 8.23 5.43 -16.94
C ILE A 202 7.54 6.78 -16.81
N ASP A 203 6.28 6.86 -17.23
CA ASP A 203 5.47 8.08 -17.18
C ASP A 203 4.90 8.39 -15.79
N ALA A 204 5.03 7.45 -14.84
CA ALA A 204 4.48 7.54 -13.49
C ALA A 204 2.95 7.73 -13.46
N ALA A 205 2.24 7.24 -14.49
CA ALA A 205 0.78 7.18 -14.46
C ALA A 205 0.30 6.32 -13.27
N ASP A 206 -0.77 6.77 -12.62
CA ASP A 206 -1.41 6.11 -11.47
C ASP A 206 -0.48 5.81 -10.27
N VAL A 207 0.58 6.61 -10.09
CA VAL A 207 1.41 6.57 -8.88
C VAL A 207 0.69 7.22 -7.71
N GLU A 208 0.53 6.46 -6.62
CA GLU A 208 -0.02 6.95 -5.36
C GLU A 208 1.09 7.05 -4.29
N LEU A 209 1.13 8.17 -3.57
CA LEU A 209 2.12 8.44 -2.52
C LEU A 209 1.44 8.42 -1.15
N PHE A 210 2.00 7.65 -0.22
CA PHE A 210 1.43 7.42 1.10
C PHE A 210 2.27 8.01 2.20
N TRP A 211 1.57 8.56 3.18
CA TRP A 211 2.13 8.92 4.47
C TRP A 211 2.24 7.69 5.35
N GLU A 212 3.45 7.35 5.77
CA GLU A 212 3.70 6.75 7.08
C GLU A 212 4.42 7.80 7.94
N VAL A 213 4.47 7.59 9.26
CA VAL A 213 4.94 8.57 10.25
C VAL A 213 6.47 8.77 10.21
N LEU A 214 7.00 9.01 9.01
CA LEU A 214 8.38 8.93 8.53
C LEU A 214 8.82 7.50 8.21
N PRO A 215 9.36 7.21 7.00
CA PRO A 215 9.44 7.98 5.75
C PRO A 215 8.26 7.76 4.76
N LEU A 216 8.14 8.61 3.74
CA LEU A 216 7.14 8.50 2.66
C LEU A 216 7.28 7.16 1.92
N LYS A 217 6.15 6.47 1.71
CA LYS A 217 6.09 5.24 0.91
C LYS A 217 5.37 5.50 -0.42
N VAL A 218 5.98 5.10 -1.54
CA VAL A 218 5.29 5.07 -2.85
C VAL A 218 4.57 3.74 -2.95
N MET A 219 3.26 3.72 -3.21
CA MET A 219 2.64 2.52 -3.76
C MET A 219 2.38 2.73 -5.24
N PHE A 220 2.97 1.87 -6.05
CA PHE A 220 2.45 1.67 -7.38
C PHE A 220 1.20 0.80 -7.28
N GLU A 221 0.03 1.35 -7.60
CA GLU A 221 -1.03 0.52 -8.15
C GLU A 221 -0.57 0.18 -9.57
N LEU A 222 0.17 -0.93 -9.73
CA LEU A 222 0.62 -1.42 -11.03
C LEU A 222 -0.61 -1.70 -11.89
N LEU A 223 -1.03 -0.68 -12.63
CA LEU A 223 -2.11 -0.71 -13.58
C LEU A 223 -1.55 -0.14 -14.89
N HIS A 224 -1.24 -1.09 -15.77
CA HIS A 224 -1.26 -0.90 -17.21
C HIS A 224 -0.19 0.05 -17.77
N THR A 225 1.01 -0.48 -18.02
CA THR A 225 1.81 0.03 -19.14
C THR A 225 1.09 -0.37 -20.43
N PRO A 226 0.69 0.57 -21.31
CA PRO A 226 0.25 0.20 -22.65
C PRO A 226 1.43 -0.49 -23.35
N SER A 227 1.11 -1.63 -23.97
CA SER A 227 2.00 -2.40 -24.86
C SER A 227 2.53 -1.57 -26.02
#